data_AF-A0A3D3HFL5-F1
#
_entry.id   AF-A0A3D3HFL5-F1
#
_cell.length_a   1.000
_cell.length_b   1.000
_cell.length_c   1.000
_cell.angle_alpha   90.00
_cell.angle_beta   90.00
_cell.angle_gamma   90.00
#
_symmetry.space_group_name_H-M   'P 1'
#
loop_
_entity.id
_entity.type
_entity.pdbx_description
1 polymer ?
#
loop_
_entity_poly.entity_id
_entity_poly.type
_entity_poly.pdbx_seq_one_letter_code
_entity_poly.pdbx_strand_id
1 'polypeptide(L)'
;MKLKRFLIPALLIIVASCSSAGKTATEPEEDKLYVTRMYIGDYQNFRHTAPARFGDPHLIWIKTSRDTTFGKISAYSRECSFREGDRLYLRRKYVTPGVYGYWMYQIENDSSVFYRISEYQNDRKILVQSWY
;
A
#
# COMPACT_ATOMS: atom_id res chain seq x y z
N MET A 1 -43.71 -49.10 7.65
CA MET A 1 -42.27 -49.17 8.06
C MET A 1 -41.26 -48.77 6.97
N LYS A 2 -41.62 -48.03 5.90
CA LYS A 2 -40.68 -47.71 4.80
C LYS A 2 -40.10 -46.29 4.86
N LEU A 3 -40.77 -45.32 5.49
CA LEU A 3 -40.30 -43.92 5.54
C LEU A 3 -39.06 -43.73 6.43
N LYS A 4 -38.94 -44.50 7.53
CA LYS A 4 -37.76 -44.46 8.41
C LYS A 4 -36.48 -45.03 7.78
N ARG A 5 -36.59 -45.89 6.76
CA ARG A 5 -35.42 -46.50 6.09
C ARG A 5 -34.72 -45.53 5.13
N PHE A 6 -35.42 -44.52 4.63
CA PHE A 6 -34.84 -43.46 3.78
C PHE A 6 -34.35 -42.25 4.58
N LEU A 7 -34.82 -42.06 5.82
CA LEU A 7 -34.35 -40.99 6.69
C LEU A 7 -32.90 -41.18 7.15
N ILE A 8 -32.48 -42.42 7.37
CA ILE A 8 -31.11 -42.74 7.83
C ILE A 8 -30.03 -42.39 6.78
N PRO A 9 -30.13 -42.80 5.49
CA PRO A 9 -29.14 -42.40 4.50
C PRO A 9 -29.17 -40.90 4.19
N ALA A 10 -30.35 -40.26 4.24
CA ALA A 10 -30.46 -38.80 4.05
C ALA A 10 -29.75 -38.02 5.17
N LEU A 11 -29.83 -38.50 6.42
CA LEU A 11 -29.14 -37.87 7.55
C LEU A 11 -27.61 -37.94 7.38
N LEU A 12 -27.08 -39.09 6.93
CA LEU A 12 -25.64 -39.30 6.69
C LEU A 12 -25.05 -38.35 5.62
N ILE A 13 -25.80 -38.02 4.57
CA ILE A 13 -25.39 -37.08 3.52
C ILE A 13 -25.28 -35.64 4.05
N ILE A 14 -26.17 -35.27 4.98
CA ILE A 14 -26.17 -33.92 5.58
C ILE A 14 -24.99 -33.76 6.55
N VAL A 15 -24.62 -34.79 7.31
CA VAL A 15 -23.46 -34.70 8.24
C VAL A 15 -22.13 -34.65 7.48
N ALA A 16 -22.02 -35.33 6.33
CA ALA A 16 -20.83 -35.26 5.47
C ALA A 16 -20.61 -33.87 4.83
N SER A 17 -21.69 -33.10 4.63
CA SER A 17 -21.62 -31.73 4.11
C SER A 17 -21.20 -30.70 5.16
N CYS A 18 -21.12 -31.10 6.44
CA CYS A 18 -20.60 -30.29 7.55
C CYS A 18 -19.15 -30.64 7.91
N SER A 19 -18.38 -31.22 6.98
CA SER A 19 -16.93 -31.14 7.09
C SER A 19 -16.55 -29.67 6.92
N SER A 20 -16.46 -28.94 8.05
CA SER A 20 -15.71 -27.71 8.10
C SER A 20 -14.35 -28.08 7.52
N ALA A 21 -14.07 -27.62 6.30
CA ALA A 21 -12.71 -27.61 5.79
C ALA A 21 -11.89 -27.00 6.91
N GLY A 22 -11.15 -27.86 7.61
CA GLY A 22 -10.16 -27.43 8.56
C GLY A 22 -9.31 -26.51 7.70
N LYS A 23 -9.43 -25.21 7.94
CA LYS A 23 -8.40 -24.29 7.55
C LYS A 23 -7.24 -24.73 8.43
N THR A 24 -6.56 -25.79 8.02
CA THR A 24 -5.13 -25.90 8.22
C THR A 24 -4.65 -24.50 7.95
N ALA A 25 -4.04 -23.89 8.95
CA ALA A 25 -3.21 -22.73 8.74
C ALA A 25 -2.07 -23.21 7.83
N THR A 26 -2.40 -23.46 6.56
CA THR A 26 -1.45 -23.54 5.49
C THR A 26 -0.89 -22.14 5.47
N GLU A 27 0.34 -22.09 5.95
CA GLU A 27 1.33 -21.03 5.86
C GLU A 27 0.86 -19.82 5.05
N PRO A 28 1.00 -18.59 5.58
CA PRO A 28 0.59 -17.40 4.86
C PRO A 28 1.19 -17.46 3.46
N GLU A 29 0.32 -17.51 2.45
CA GLU A 29 0.66 -17.53 1.03
C GLU A 29 1.74 -16.47 0.78
N GLU A 30 3.00 -16.91 0.64
CA GLU A 30 4.20 -16.07 0.72
C GLU A 30 4.27 -14.98 -0.37
N ASP A 31 3.32 -14.97 -1.32
CA ASP A 31 3.34 -14.11 -2.50
C ASP A 31 2.13 -13.17 -2.65
N LYS A 32 1.32 -12.96 -1.61
CA LYS A 32 0.42 -11.80 -1.59
C LYS A 32 1.16 -10.56 -1.10
N LEU A 33 2.08 -10.08 -1.94
CA LEU A 33 2.54 -8.71 -1.89
C LEU A 33 1.31 -7.84 -2.16
N TYR A 34 0.64 -7.37 -1.09
CA TYR A 34 -0.44 -6.39 -1.17
C TYR A 34 0.14 -5.05 -1.64
N VAL A 35 0.58 -4.99 -2.90
CA VAL A 35 0.98 -3.75 -3.57
C VAL A 35 -0.30 -2.98 -3.81
N THR A 36 -0.70 -2.20 -2.82
CA THR A 36 -1.76 -1.23 -3.03
C THR A 36 -1.12 -0.03 -3.74
N ARG A 37 -1.47 0.13 -5.01
CA ARG A 37 -1.12 1.30 -5.84
C ARG A 37 -2.36 2.17 -5.97
N MET A 38 -2.30 3.40 -5.50
CA MET A 38 -3.41 4.34 -5.51
C MET A 38 -3.07 5.57 -6.34
N TYR A 39 -3.93 5.94 -7.28
CA TYR A 39 -3.76 7.17 -8.06
C TYR A 39 -4.00 8.42 -7.19
N ILE A 40 -3.05 9.36 -7.21
CA ILE A 40 -3.01 10.54 -6.34
C ILE A 40 -3.00 11.88 -7.11
N GLY A 41 -3.30 11.84 -8.40
CA GLY A 41 -3.33 13.01 -9.27
C GLY A 41 -2.17 13.06 -10.26
N ASP A 42 -2.19 14.09 -11.08
CA ASP A 42 -1.17 14.33 -12.11
C ASP A 42 -0.13 15.30 -11.56
N TYR A 43 1.12 15.08 -11.92
CA TYR A 43 2.24 15.92 -11.52
C TYR A 43 2.08 17.33 -12.11
N GLN A 44 2.25 18.34 -11.24
CA GLN A 44 2.23 19.74 -11.63
C GLN A 44 3.60 20.41 -11.48
N ASN A 45 4.23 20.29 -10.31
CA ASN A 45 5.50 20.93 -10.03
C ASN A 45 6.16 20.30 -8.79
N PHE A 46 7.42 20.62 -8.54
CA PHE A 46 8.11 20.34 -7.29
C PHE A 46 8.84 21.56 -6.73
N ARG A 47 9.10 21.53 -5.43
CA ARG A 47 10.04 22.43 -4.76
C ARG A 47 11.11 21.60 -4.06
N HIS A 48 12.36 22.02 -4.15
CA HIS A 48 13.46 21.42 -3.39
C HIS A 48 13.65 22.11 -2.03
N THR A 49 14.05 21.34 -1.03
CA THR A 49 14.52 21.85 0.26
C THR A 49 15.83 21.17 0.61
N ALA A 50 16.86 21.99 0.79
CA ALA A 50 18.16 21.53 1.24
C ALA A 50 18.09 21.06 2.70
N PRO A 51 18.97 20.11 3.09
CA PRO A 51 19.07 19.64 4.46
C PRO A 51 19.37 20.80 5.41
N ALA A 52 18.72 20.82 6.57
CA ALA A 52 18.98 21.85 7.58
C ALA A 52 20.30 21.60 8.32
N ARG A 53 20.72 20.33 8.42
CA ARG A 53 21.97 19.91 9.07
C ARG A 53 22.74 18.97 8.15
N PHE A 54 24.04 18.88 8.39
CA PHE A 54 24.87 17.88 7.72
C PHE A 54 24.41 16.47 8.12
N GLY A 55 24.12 15.64 7.13
CA GLY A 55 23.59 14.29 7.31
C GLY A 55 22.07 14.16 7.15
N ASP A 56 21.33 15.26 7.17
CA ASP A 56 19.88 15.23 6.87
C ASP A 56 19.66 15.00 5.37
N PRO A 57 18.56 14.32 4.97
CA PRO A 57 18.29 14.06 3.57
C PRO A 57 17.76 15.29 2.84
N HIS A 58 18.01 15.38 1.54
CA HIS A 58 17.30 16.33 0.68
C HIS A 58 15.83 15.94 0.55
N LEU A 59 14.96 16.94 0.49
CA LEU A 59 13.53 16.76 0.30
C LEU A 59 13.05 17.47 -0.97
N ILE A 60 12.17 16.79 -1.70
CA ILE A 60 11.35 17.38 -2.75
C ILE A 60 9.89 17.39 -2.32
N TRP A 61 9.21 18.50 -2.56
CA TRP A 61 7.79 18.71 -2.31
C TRP A 61 7.05 18.62 -3.63
N ILE A 62 6.34 17.54 -3.85
CA ILE A 62 5.64 17.27 -5.10
C ILE A 62 4.21 17.77 -4.98
N LYS A 63 3.81 18.61 -5.93
CA LYS A 63 2.44 19.11 -6.08
C LYS A 63 1.71 18.30 -7.14
N THR A 64 0.50 17.85 -6.82
CA THR A 64 -0.36 17.12 -7.75
C THR A 64 -1.65 17.87 -8.03
N SER A 65 -2.40 17.43 -9.05
CA SER A 65 -3.74 17.94 -9.34
C SER A 65 -4.77 17.67 -8.24
N ARG A 66 -4.46 16.82 -7.25
CA ARG A 66 -5.32 16.47 -6.11
C ARG A 66 -4.71 16.91 -4.76
N ASP A 67 -3.99 18.04 -4.75
CA ASP A 67 -3.39 18.64 -3.53
C ASP A 67 -4.42 18.89 -2.40
N THR A 68 -5.70 19.12 -2.71
CA THR A 68 -6.74 19.26 -1.69
C THR A 68 -7.03 17.97 -0.91
N THR A 69 -6.85 16.81 -1.56
CA THR A 69 -7.14 15.48 -0.99
C THR A 69 -5.89 14.86 -0.39
N PHE A 70 -4.77 14.92 -1.11
CA PHE A 70 -3.52 14.27 -0.73
C PHE A 70 -2.46 15.25 -0.21
N GLY A 71 -2.74 16.56 -0.19
CA GLY A 71 -1.76 17.55 0.23
C GLY A 71 -0.50 17.59 -0.65
N LYS A 72 0.52 18.28 -0.13
CA LYS A 72 1.86 18.28 -0.70
C LYS A 72 2.62 17.06 -0.21
N ILE A 73 3.16 16.30 -1.16
CA ILE A 73 3.86 15.06 -0.86
C ILE A 73 5.36 15.34 -0.75
N SER A 74 5.93 15.11 0.43
CA SER A 74 7.38 15.13 0.67
C SER A 74 8.00 13.81 0.27
N ALA A 75 9.05 13.84 -0.53
CA ALA A 75 9.85 12.66 -0.85
C ALA A 75 11.35 12.93 -0.72
N TYR A 76 12.12 11.89 -0.40
CA TYR A 76 13.56 11.97 -0.27
C TYR A 76 14.21 11.96 -1.65
N SER A 77 14.71 13.12 -2.07
CA SER A 77 15.48 13.27 -3.31
C SER A 77 16.11 14.65 -3.38
N ARG A 78 17.16 14.79 -4.19
CA ARG A 78 17.72 16.09 -4.57
C ARG A 78 17.02 16.70 -5.78
N GLU A 79 16.51 15.86 -6.67
CA GLU A 79 15.93 16.25 -7.97
C GLU A 79 14.60 15.53 -8.19
N CYS A 80 13.74 16.10 -9.03
CA CYS A 80 12.48 15.49 -9.43
C CYS A 80 12.48 15.23 -10.94
N SER A 81 12.33 13.97 -11.31
CA SER A 81 12.34 13.49 -12.70
C SER A 81 10.93 13.26 -13.24
N PHE A 82 9.90 13.55 -12.45
CA PHE A 82 8.52 13.61 -12.94
C PHE A 82 8.37 14.77 -13.91
N ARG A 83 7.54 14.54 -14.94
CA ARG A 83 7.24 15.52 -15.98
C ARG A 83 5.81 16.02 -15.83
N GLU A 84 5.57 17.26 -16.25
CA GLU A 84 4.23 17.85 -16.24
C GLU A 84 3.24 16.93 -16.98
N GLY A 85 2.13 16.60 -16.31
CA GLY A 85 1.13 15.66 -16.83
C GLY A 85 1.38 14.18 -16.49
N ASP A 86 2.50 13.83 -15.86
CA ASP A 86 2.72 12.46 -15.38
C ASP A 86 1.64 12.05 -14.38
N ARG A 87 1.03 10.89 -14.58
CA ARG A 87 0.12 10.31 -13.59
C ARG A 87 0.93 9.77 -12.42
N LEU A 88 0.63 10.27 -11.22
CA LEU A 88 1.32 9.86 -10.00
C LEU A 88 0.48 8.90 -9.19
N TYR A 89 1.18 7.97 -8.55
CA TYR A 89 0.60 6.93 -7.74
C TYR A 89 1.35 6.83 -6.41
N LEU A 90 0.59 6.65 -5.34
CA LEU A 90 1.11 6.24 -4.05
C LEU A 90 1.19 4.72 -4.05
N ARG A 91 2.33 4.19 -3.64
CA ARG A 91 2.56 2.75 -3.49
C ARG A 91 2.99 2.45 -2.07
N ARG A 92 2.34 1.48 -1.45
CA ARG A 92 2.74 0.91 -0.17
C ARG A 92 3.38 -0.46 -0.38
N LYS A 93 4.55 -0.69 0.22
CA LYS A 93 5.30 -1.96 0.18
C LYS A 93 5.67 -2.40 1.59
N TYR A 94 5.36 -3.64 1.96
CA TYR A 94 5.88 -4.23 3.19
C TYR A 94 7.31 -4.72 2.93
N VAL A 95 8.25 -4.33 3.78
CA VAL A 95 9.66 -4.69 3.65
C VAL A 95 10.14 -5.33 4.94
N THR A 96 10.82 -6.46 4.84
CA THR A 96 11.34 -7.26 5.96
C THR A 96 12.85 -7.37 5.90
N PRO A 97 13.60 -6.31 6.22
CA PRO A 97 15.07 -6.37 6.20
C PRO A 97 15.66 -7.14 7.40
N GLY A 98 14.82 -7.63 8.33
CA GLY A 98 15.19 -8.46 9.47
C GLY A 98 13.98 -9.21 10.01
N VAL A 99 14.02 -9.61 11.30
CA VAL A 99 12.93 -10.37 11.96
C VAL A 99 11.60 -9.62 11.99
N TYR A 100 11.66 -8.28 11.99
CA TYR A 100 10.50 -7.40 11.92
C TYR A 100 10.45 -6.69 10.57
N GLY A 101 9.25 -6.60 10.01
CA GLY A 101 8.98 -5.82 8.81
C GLY A 101 8.36 -4.46 9.12
N TYR A 102 8.41 -3.56 8.13
CA TYR A 102 7.74 -2.28 8.20
C TYR A 102 7.15 -1.89 6.84
N TRP A 103 6.17 -0.99 6.87
CA TRP A 103 5.57 -0.43 5.66
C TRP A 103 6.42 0.73 5.13
N MET A 104 6.78 0.65 3.85
CA MET A 104 7.44 1.71 3.11
C MET A 104 6.47 2.33 2.11
N TYR A 105 6.48 3.65 2.02
CA TYR A 105 5.63 4.42 1.11
C TYR A 105 6.48 5.08 0.02
N GLN A 106 6.01 5.00 -1.21
CA GLN A 106 6.68 5.53 -2.38
C GLN A 106 5.68 6.28 -3.25
N ILE A 107 6.14 7.35 -3.89
CA ILE A 107 5.44 8.00 -5.00
C ILE A 107 6.10 7.54 -6.29
N GLU A 108 5.31 7.10 -7.27
CA GLU A 108 5.79 6.59 -8.54
C GLU A 108 4.94 7.10 -9.72
N ASN A 109 5.50 7.08 -10.93
CA ASN A 109 4.75 7.26 -12.18
C ASN A 109 4.72 5.95 -13.00
N ASP A 110 4.11 5.99 -14.18
CA ASP A 110 4.07 4.86 -15.11
C ASP A 110 5.42 4.64 -15.86
N SER A 111 6.37 5.59 -15.75
CA SER A 111 7.68 5.57 -16.42
C SER A 111 8.82 5.08 -15.51
N SER A 112 8.51 4.30 -14.47
CA SER A 112 9.49 3.76 -13.51
C SER A 112 10.26 4.80 -12.69
N VAL A 113 9.85 6.07 -12.68
CA VAL A 113 10.37 7.07 -11.75
C VAL A 113 9.67 6.86 -10.42
N PHE A 114 10.42 6.69 -9.34
CA PHE A 114 9.87 6.58 -8.00
C PHE A 114 10.76 7.24 -6.94
N TYR A 115 10.13 7.72 -5.87
CA TYR A 115 10.81 8.29 -4.71
C TYR A 115 10.20 7.76 -3.43
N ARG A 116 11.04 7.54 -2.40
CA ARG A 116 10.55 7.21 -1.05
C ARG A 116 9.94 8.46 -0.44
N ILE A 117 8.71 8.30 0.07
CA ILE A 117 7.99 9.38 0.73
C ILE A 117 8.53 9.57 2.15
N SER A 118 8.59 10.83 2.61
CA SER A 118 8.84 11.17 4.00
C SER A 118 7.62 10.83 4.85
N GLU A 119 7.84 10.30 6.06
CA GLU A 119 6.77 9.72 6.89
C GLU A 119 5.65 10.71 7.26
N TYR A 120 5.93 12.02 7.18
CA TYR A 120 5.00 13.09 7.53
C TYR A 120 4.70 14.00 6.33
N GLN A 121 3.42 14.37 6.18
CA GLN A 121 3.03 15.52 5.37
C GLN A 121 3.62 16.82 5.94
N ASN A 122 4.06 17.74 5.07
CA ASN A 122 4.46 19.06 5.52
C ASN A 122 3.34 19.72 6.32
N ASP A 123 3.70 20.43 7.37
CA ASP A 123 2.85 21.29 8.20
C ASP A 123 1.77 20.59 9.06
N ARG A 124 1.27 19.40 8.67
CA ARG A 124 0.10 18.80 9.34
C ARG A 124 0.41 17.65 10.30
N LYS A 125 1.67 17.18 10.39
CA LYS A 125 2.06 15.97 11.15
C LYS A 125 1.17 14.75 10.85
N ILE A 126 0.56 14.71 9.65
CA ILE A 126 -0.29 13.59 9.24
C ILE A 126 0.62 12.52 8.66
N LEU A 127 0.52 11.31 9.23
CA LEU A 127 1.23 10.15 8.73
C LEU A 127 0.66 9.73 7.37
N VAL A 128 1.54 9.48 6.42
CA VAL A 128 1.19 8.98 5.07
C VAL A 128 0.40 7.67 5.11
N GLN A 129 0.56 6.90 6.19
CA GLN A 129 -0.23 5.71 6.48
C GLN A 129 -1.75 5.97 6.53
N SER A 130 -2.19 7.18 6.92
CA SER A 130 -3.61 7.51 7.03
C SER A 130 -4.37 7.61 5.70
N TRP A 131 -3.66 7.60 4.57
CA TRP A 131 -4.28 7.60 3.25
C TRP A 131 -4.70 6.21 2.75
N TYR A 132 -4.39 5.17 3.51
CA TYR A 132 -4.78 3.78 3.27
C TYR A 132 -5.71 3.28 4.36
#